data_AF-A0A833PG75-F1
#
_entry.id   AF-A0A833PG75-F1
#
_cell.length_a   1.000
_cell.length_b   1.000
_cell.length_c   1.000
_cell.angle_alpha   90.00
_cell.angle_beta   90.00
_cell.angle_gamma   90.00
#
_symmetry.space_group_name_H-M   'P 1'
#
loop_
_entity.id
_entity.type
_entity.pdbx_description
1 polymer ?
#
loop_
_entity_poly.entity_id
_entity_poly.type
_entity_poly.pdbx_seq_one_letter_code
_entity_poly.pdbx_strand_id
1 'polypeptide(L)'
;MLLLIAILIQIITLWAIFFFALSRNIGAVITIVISIFAALISPWALLLGLPLILISLVLVIEPLRMQVFTKPAYKTLANAMPSMSTTEREALDAGTSWWEKELFMGAPDWEKFNDYPYPTLSNEEQSFLDNEVEQLCQLLNEWEIHQNKDLNEDTWQFIKENGFFGLIIPKEYGGREFTSFAQSRIMSKIASRSLTTAVTCMVPNSLGPGELLLNYGTDEQKRRYLPGLVKGEEIPCFGLTSPEAGSDARCNPRYRRGVLR
;
A
#
# COMPACT_ATOMS: atom_id res chain seq x y z
N MET A 1 42.40 43.65 8.88
CA MET A 1 41.83 43.54 7.52
C MET A 1 41.92 42.11 6.97
N LEU A 2 43.10 41.49 6.91
CA LEU A 2 43.28 40.12 6.40
C LEU A 2 42.49 39.04 7.16
N LEU A 3 42.36 39.16 8.49
CA LEU A 3 41.54 38.26 9.31
C LEU A 3 40.05 38.28 8.91
N LEU A 4 39.48 39.46 8.70
CA LEU A 4 38.06 39.61 8.33
C LEU A 4 37.78 39.00 6.96
N ILE A 5 38.72 39.17 6.02
CA ILE A 5 38.66 38.56 4.68
C ILE A 5 38.70 37.03 4.79
N ALA A 6 39.63 36.49 5.59
CA ALA A 6 39.77 35.05 5.80
C ALA A 6 38.51 34.42 6.43
N ILE A 7 37.89 35.09 7.41
CA ILE A 7 36.63 34.66 8.03
C ILE A 7 35.47 34.73 7.03
N LEU A 8 35.39 35.81 6.25
CA LEU A 8 34.34 35.99 5.24
C LEU A 8 34.39 34.89 4.17
N ILE A 9 35.59 34.50 3.73
CA ILE A 9 35.79 33.38 2.79
C ILE A 9 35.23 32.07 3.36
N GLN A 10 35.48 31.76 4.63
CA GLN A 10 34.95 30.56 5.27
C GLN A 10 33.41 30.58 5.36
N ILE A 11 32.82 31.72 5.70
CA ILE A 11 31.36 31.89 5.77
C ILE A 11 30.71 31.74 4.39
N ILE A 12 31.26 32.40 3.36
CA ILE A 12 30.77 32.30 1.98
C ILE A 12 30.87 30.86 1.47
N THR A 13 31.94 30.16 1.85
CA THR A 13 32.14 28.74 1.48
C THR A 13 31.06 27.85 2.09
N LEU A 14 30.79 28.01 3.39
CA LEU A 14 29.71 27.27 4.04
C LEU A 14 28.36 27.57 3.39
N TRP A 15 28.08 28.85 3.15
CA TRP A 15 26.86 29.26 2.45
C TRP A 15 26.75 28.61 1.07
N ALA A 16 27.82 28.60 0.27
CA ALA A 16 27.83 27.99 -1.06
C ALA A 16 27.62 26.47 -1.00
N ILE A 17 28.22 25.76 -0.04
CA ILE A 17 28.03 24.32 0.14
C ILE A 17 26.55 24.00 0.39
N PHE A 18 25.88 24.77 1.26
CA PHE A 18 24.45 24.60 1.53
C PHE A 18 23.58 25.04 0.35
N PHE A 19 23.90 26.16 -0.30
CA PHE A 19 23.13 26.71 -1.41
C PHE A 19 23.13 25.79 -2.64
N PHE A 20 24.28 25.20 -2.97
CA PHE A 20 24.41 24.26 -4.09
C PHE A 20 24.14 22.80 -3.71
N ALA A 21 23.70 22.53 -2.48
CA ALA A 21 23.39 21.20 -1.98
C ALA A 21 24.49 20.15 -2.28
N LEU A 22 25.75 20.52 -2.07
CA LEU A 22 26.88 19.63 -2.37
C LEU A 22 26.84 18.38 -1.48
N SER A 23 27.30 17.25 -2.02
CA SER A 23 27.36 16.01 -1.26
C SER A 23 28.25 16.18 -0.02
N ARG A 24 27.88 15.54 1.09
CA ARG A 24 28.55 15.67 2.40
C ARG A 24 30.08 15.53 2.31
N ASN A 25 30.56 14.54 1.57
CA ASN A 25 31.99 14.28 1.45
C ASN A 25 32.70 15.41 0.69
N ILE A 26 32.10 15.91 -0.39
CA ILE A 26 32.64 17.02 -1.18
C ILE A 26 32.63 18.31 -0.35
N GLY A 27 31.52 18.62 0.34
CA GLY A 27 31.41 19.80 1.21
C GLY A 27 32.40 19.78 2.37
N ALA A 28 32.61 18.62 3.01
CA ALA A 28 33.59 18.47 4.09
C ALA A 28 35.03 18.70 3.59
N VAL A 29 35.40 18.14 2.43
CA VAL A 29 36.73 18.34 1.82
C VAL A 29 36.95 19.81 1.46
N ILE A 30 35.98 20.46 0.81
CA ILE A 30 36.06 21.88 0.44
C ILE A 30 36.23 22.76 1.68
N THR A 31 35.47 22.48 2.75
CA THR A 31 35.55 23.22 4.01
C THR A 31 36.93 23.07 4.64
N ILE A 32 37.49 21.85 4.69
CA ILE A 32 38.82 21.59 5.24
C ILE A 32 39.90 22.35 4.45
N VAL A 33 39.87 22.25 3.12
CA VAL A 33 40.85 22.90 2.23
C VAL A 33 40.81 24.43 2.39
N ILE A 34 39.61 25.01 2.40
CA ILE A 34 39.45 26.46 2.54
C ILE A 34 39.81 26.94 3.95
N SER A 35 39.52 26.18 5.00
CA SER A 35 39.94 26.50 6.36
C SER A 35 41.46 26.48 6.53
N ILE A 36 42.17 25.56 5.87
CA ILE A 36 43.64 25.52 5.84
C ILE A 36 44.20 26.71 5.05
N PHE A 37 43.64 27.02 3.88
CA PHE A 37 44.09 28.15 3.06
C PHE A 37 43.86 29.49 3.77
N ALA A 38 42.73 29.65 4.46
CA ALA A 38 42.44 30.82 5.28
C ALA A 38 43.45 31.01 6.43
N ALA A 39 43.97 29.92 6.99
CA ALA A 39 45.02 29.97 8.03
C ALA A 39 46.36 30.48 7.50
N LEU A 40 46.68 30.22 6.23
CA LEU A 40 47.87 30.75 5.56
C LEU A 40 47.79 32.27 5.33
N ILE A 41 46.58 32.79 5.11
CA ILE A 41 46.33 34.24 4.95
C ILE A 41 46.42 34.97 6.30
N SER A 42 45.88 34.36 7.36
CA SER A 42 45.91 34.91 8.71
C SER A 42 45.82 33.78 9.74
N PRO A 43 46.84 33.56 10.58
CA PRO A 43 46.81 32.49 11.58
C PRO A 43 45.61 32.54 12.52
N TRP A 44 45.13 33.75 12.84
CA TRP A 44 43.94 33.98 13.68
C TRP A 44 42.62 33.48 13.05
N ALA A 45 42.58 33.17 11.74
CA ALA A 45 41.41 32.59 11.09
C ALA A 45 41.15 31.13 11.51
N LEU A 46 42.14 30.50 12.18
CA LEU A 46 41.99 29.17 12.78
C LEU A 46 40.98 29.14 13.93
N LEU A 47 40.64 30.29 14.53
CA LEU A 47 39.58 30.36 15.55
C LEU A 47 38.24 29.83 15.03
N LEU A 48 37.92 30.07 13.75
CA LEU A 48 36.75 29.51 13.08
C LEU A 48 37.10 28.27 12.26
N GLY A 49 38.30 28.23 11.64
CA GLY A 49 38.74 27.14 10.80
C GLY A 49 38.92 25.81 11.55
N LEU A 50 39.48 25.81 12.76
CA LEU A 50 39.70 24.58 13.54
C LEU A 50 38.39 23.87 13.90
N PRO A 51 37.36 24.56 14.46
CA PRO A 51 36.04 23.95 14.66
C PRO A 51 35.43 23.36 13.38
N LEU A 52 35.52 24.08 12.25
CA LEU A 52 34.96 23.63 10.98
C LEU A 52 35.67 22.39 10.43
N ILE A 53 36.99 22.33 10.57
CA ILE A 53 37.79 21.15 10.21
C ILE A 53 37.38 19.95 11.08
N LEU A 54 37.29 20.14 12.40
CA LEU A 54 36.91 19.08 13.33
C LEU A 54 35.50 18.53 13.06
N ILE A 55 34.52 19.42 12.85
CA ILE A 55 33.16 19.03 12.49
C ILE A 55 33.14 18.28 11.15
N SER A 56 33.87 18.78 10.15
CA SER A 56 33.96 18.14 8.83
C SER A 56 34.56 16.74 8.91
N LEU A 57 35.60 16.55 9.71
CA LEU A 57 36.21 15.24 9.96
C LEU A 57 35.24 14.26 10.64
N VAL A 58 34.49 14.72 11.65
CA VAL A 58 33.46 13.92 12.31
C VAL A 58 32.33 13.54 11.34
N LEU A 59 31.96 14.43 10.41
CA LEU A 59 30.93 14.17 9.41
C LEU A 59 31.37 13.18 8.32
N VAL A 60 32.66 13.10 8.00
CA VAL A 60 33.20 12.12 7.03
C VAL A 60 33.26 10.71 7.66
N ILE A 61 33.60 10.60 8.95
CA ILE A 61 33.73 9.31 9.63
C ILE A 61 32.35 8.80 10.06
N GLU A 62 31.85 7.79 9.34
CA GLU A 62 30.50 7.26 9.54
C GLU A 62 30.15 6.85 10.98
N PRO A 63 30.99 6.08 11.71
CA PRO A 63 30.71 5.70 13.09
C PRO A 63 30.53 6.89 14.04
N LEU A 64 31.37 7.93 13.87
CA LEU A 64 31.35 9.13 14.71
C LEU A 64 30.16 10.03 14.36
N ARG A 65 29.91 10.26 13.07
CA ARG A 65 28.72 10.96 12.56
C ARG A 65 27.44 10.35 13.15
N MET A 66 27.34 9.03 13.12
CA MET A 66 26.15 8.32 13.57
C MET A 66 25.88 8.55 15.06
N GLN A 67 26.93 8.52 15.90
CA GLN A 67 26.80 8.71 17.34
C GLN A 67 26.59 10.17 17.75
N VAL A 68 27.31 11.11 17.13
CA VAL A 68 27.35 12.52 17.57
C VAL A 68 26.23 13.34 16.93
N PHE A 69 25.90 13.11 15.66
CA PHE A 69 24.95 13.92 14.91
C PHE A 69 23.66 13.18 14.59
N THR A 70 23.74 11.99 13.98
CA THR A 70 22.55 11.33 13.42
C THR A 70 21.62 10.77 14.49
N LYS A 71 22.13 10.00 15.47
CA LYS A 71 21.30 9.40 16.52
C LYS A 71 20.58 10.44 17.40
N PRO A 72 21.24 11.51 17.89
CA PRO A 72 20.54 12.55 18.65
C PRO A 72 19.49 13.29 17.83
N ALA A 73 19.81 13.67 16.58
CA ALA A 73 18.87 14.32 15.68
C ALA A 73 17.64 13.44 15.41
N TYR A 74 17.85 12.15 15.14
CA TYR A 74 16.78 11.17 14.96
C TYR A 74 15.92 11.03 16.22
N LYS A 75 16.52 10.96 17.42
CA LYS A 75 15.78 10.86 18.68
C LYS A 75 14.88 12.07 18.92
N THR A 76 15.37 13.28 18.63
CA THR A 76 14.58 14.50 18.75
C THR A 76 13.45 14.54 17.72
N LEU A 77 13.72 14.13 16.48
CA LEU A 77 12.71 14.08 15.42
C LEU A 77 11.64 13.01 15.70
N ALA A 78 12.04 11.85 16.22
CA ALA A 78 11.15 10.76 16.58
C ALA A 78 10.16 11.16 17.69
N ASN A 79 10.59 12.00 18.63
CA ASN A 79 9.71 12.54 19.68
C ASN A 79 8.71 13.58 19.14
N ALA A 80 8.96 14.16 17.96
CA ALA A 80 8.05 15.10 17.30
C ALA A 80 7.08 14.40 16.32
N MET A 81 7.29 13.12 16.02
CA MET A 81 6.34 12.34 15.22
C MET A 81 5.11 12.02 16.07
N PRO A 82 3.89 12.27 15.57
CA PRO A 82 2.67 11.92 16.29
C PRO A 82 2.63 10.41 16.53
N SER A 83 2.34 10.01 17.77
CA SER A 83 2.16 8.60 18.10
C SER A 83 0.91 8.06 17.42
N MET A 84 1.07 7.06 16.54
CA MET A 84 -0.07 6.36 15.93
C MET A 84 -1.03 5.85 17.00
N SER A 85 -2.32 6.11 16.78
CA SER A 85 -3.39 5.61 17.65
C SER A 85 -3.38 4.08 17.66
N THR A 86 -3.84 3.47 18.76
CA THR A 86 -3.97 2.00 18.88
C THR A 86 -4.75 1.41 17.71
N THR A 87 -5.78 2.11 17.23
CA THR A 87 -6.61 1.66 16.11
C THR A 87 -5.94 1.83 14.74
N GLU A 88 -5.04 2.81 14.55
CA GLU A 88 -4.19 2.88 13.34
C GLU A 88 -3.11 1.80 13.35
N ARG A 89 -2.54 1.52 14.53
CA ARG A 89 -1.59 0.44 14.70
C ARG A 89 -2.23 -0.91 14.41
N GLU A 90 -3.42 -1.18 14.95
CA GLU A 90 -4.18 -2.39 14.65
C GLU A 90 -4.56 -2.47 13.17
N ALA A 91 -4.89 -1.36 12.51
CA ALA A 91 -5.17 -1.36 11.06
C ALA A 91 -3.92 -1.63 10.19
N LEU A 92 -2.75 -1.15 10.62
CA LEU A 92 -1.48 -1.43 9.96
C LEU A 92 -0.98 -2.85 10.26
N ASP A 93 -1.16 -3.33 11.49
CA ASP A 93 -0.77 -4.67 11.94
C ASP A 93 -1.74 -5.75 11.42
N ALA A 94 -2.99 -5.39 11.12
CA ALA A 94 -3.96 -6.27 10.46
C ALA A 94 -3.61 -6.53 8.99
N GLY A 95 -2.68 -5.78 8.41
CA GLY A 95 -2.13 -6.02 7.08
C GLY A 95 -0.87 -6.86 7.13
N THR A 96 -0.75 -7.86 6.25
CA THR A 96 0.57 -8.42 5.93
C THR A 96 1.33 -7.38 5.12
N SER A 97 2.44 -6.88 5.66
CA SER A 97 3.32 -5.98 4.91
C SER A 97 4.26 -6.83 4.05
N TRP A 98 4.01 -6.82 2.73
CA TRP A 98 4.77 -7.58 1.73
C TRP A 98 6.10 -6.87 1.42
N TRP A 99 6.73 -7.18 0.28
CA TRP A 99 7.99 -6.58 -0.16
C TRP A 99 8.00 -5.04 -0.16
N GLU A 100 6.84 -4.41 -0.35
CA GLU A 100 6.66 -2.95 -0.28
C GLU A 100 7.20 -2.35 1.02
N LYS A 101 7.16 -3.08 2.15
CA LYS A 101 7.76 -2.64 3.42
C LYS A 101 9.25 -2.33 3.26
N GLU A 102 9.98 -3.22 2.60
CA GLU A 102 11.43 -3.10 2.43
C GLU A 102 11.77 -1.91 1.52
N LEU A 103 10.93 -1.68 0.51
CA LEU A 103 10.99 -0.49 -0.34
C LEU A 103 10.84 0.79 0.49
N PHE A 104 9.81 0.88 1.34
CA PHE A 104 9.59 2.06 2.20
C PHE A 104 10.63 2.23 3.31
N MET A 105 11.28 1.13 3.73
CA MET A 105 12.41 1.17 4.67
C MET A 105 13.74 1.59 4.02
N GLY A 106 13.77 1.79 2.69
CA GLY A 106 14.96 2.21 1.96
C GLY A 106 16.02 1.12 1.80
N ALA A 107 15.65 -0.14 2.03
CA ALA A 107 16.53 -1.30 1.89
C ALA A 107 15.79 -2.47 1.19
N PRO A 108 15.33 -2.29 -0.07
CA PRO A 108 14.61 -3.33 -0.79
C PRO A 108 15.51 -4.51 -1.16
N ASP A 109 15.07 -5.73 -0.89
CA ASP A 109 15.70 -6.96 -1.41
C ASP A 109 15.08 -7.31 -2.79
N TRP A 110 15.81 -7.00 -3.86
CA TRP A 110 15.35 -7.25 -5.24
C TRP A 110 15.39 -8.72 -5.64
N GLU A 111 16.24 -9.54 -5.02
CA GLU A 111 16.28 -10.98 -5.29
C GLU A 111 15.00 -11.62 -4.77
N LYS A 112 14.61 -11.27 -3.53
CA LYS A 112 13.33 -11.68 -2.95
C LYS A 112 12.13 -11.26 -3.81
N PHE A 113 12.17 -10.07 -4.41
CA PHE A 113 11.11 -9.62 -5.32
C PHE A 113 11.04 -10.47 -6.59
N ASN A 114 12.19 -10.74 -7.21
CA ASN A 114 12.26 -11.51 -8.44
C ASN A 114 11.88 -12.99 -8.24
N ASP A 115 12.06 -13.52 -7.03
CA ASP A 115 11.74 -14.91 -6.67
C ASP A 115 10.24 -15.14 -6.36
N TYR A 116 9.41 -14.09 -6.33
CA TYR A 116 7.97 -14.28 -6.15
C TYR A 116 7.38 -15.10 -7.31
N PRO A 117 6.74 -16.25 -7.04
CA PRO A 117 6.19 -17.07 -8.10
C PRO A 117 5.01 -16.34 -8.75
N TYR A 118 4.96 -16.35 -10.08
CA TYR A 118 3.76 -15.94 -10.79
C TYR A 118 2.64 -16.94 -10.47
N PRO A 119 1.47 -16.47 -10.00
CA PRO A 119 0.34 -17.35 -9.78
C PRO A 119 -0.13 -17.93 -11.12
N THR A 120 -0.51 -19.21 -11.08
CA THR A 120 -1.02 -19.95 -12.24
C THR A 120 -2.41 -20.49 -11.94
N LEU A 121 -3.23 -20.62 -12.97
CA LEU A 121 -4.55 -21.24 -12.85
C LEU A 121 -4.41 -22.76 -12.80
N SER A 122 -5.20 -23.41 -11.94
CA SER A 122 -5.44 -24.84 -12.01
C SER A 122 -6.23 -25.21 -13.26
N ASN A 123 -6.25 -26.49 -13.62
CA ASN A 123 -7.02 -26.96 -14.78
C ASN A 123 -8.52 -26.69 -14.64
N GLU A 124 -9.06 -26.76 -13.42
CA GLU A 124 -10.48 -26.47 -13.14
C GLU A 124 -10.77 -24.97 -13.33
N GLU A 125 -9.93 -24.09 -12.79
CA GLU A 125 -10.08 -22.64 -12.93
C GLU A 125 -9.92 -22.18 -14.39
N GLN A 126 -8.95 -22.76 -15.12
CA GLN A 126 -8.74 -22.49 -16.53
C GLN A 126 -9.94 -22.97 -17.36
N SER A 127 -10.45 -24.17 -17.08
CA SER A 127 -11.68 -24.67 -17.73
C SER A 127 -12.87 -23.74 -17.49
N PHE A 128 -13.04 -23.25 -16.27
CA PHE A 128 -14.13 -22.32 -15.95
C PHE A 128 -14.01 -21.01 -16.74
N LEU A 129 -12.79 -20.47 -16.86
CA LEU A 129 -12.50 -19.28 -17.65
C LEU A 129 -12.82 -19.49 -19.14
N ASP A 130 -12.49 -20.65 -19.68
CA ASP A 130 -12.61 -20.93 -21.11
C ASP A 130 -14.03 -21.33 -21.54
N ASN A 131 -14.85 -21.82 -20.60
CA ASN A 131 -16.21 -22.28 -20.87
C ASN A 131 -17.26 -21.35 -20.24
N GLU A 132 -17.54 -21.46 -18.94
CA GLU A 132 -18.61 -20.74 -18.26
C GLU A 132 -18.46 -19.22 -18.40
N VAL A 133 -17.25 -18.68 -18.24
CA VAL A 133 -17.02 -17.24 -18.38
C VAL A 133 -17.15 -16.79 -19.84
N GLU A 134 -16.76 -17.63 -20.80
CA GLU A 134 -16.93 -17.33 -22.22
C GLU A 134 -18.41 -17.29 -22.61
N GLN A 135 -19.20 -18.27 -22.14
CA GLN A 135 -20.65 -18.30 -22.33
C GLN A 135 -21.33 -17.10 -21.69
N LEU A 136 -20.96 -16.74 -20.46
CA LEU A 136 -21.46 -15.53 -19.83
C LEU A 136 -21.15 -14.31 -20.71
N CYS A 137 -19.89 -14.17 -21.18
CA CYS A 137 -19.48 -13.07 -22.05
C CYS A 137 -20.29 -12.96 -23.35
N GLN A 138 -20.80 -14.08 -23.89
CA GLN A 138 -21.65 -14.10 -25.08
C GLN A 138 -23.08 -13.65 -24.79
N LEU A 139 -23.58 -13.84 -23.57
CA LEU A 139 -24.91 -13.38 -23.14
C LEU A 139 -24.94 -11.88 -22.83
N LEU A 140 -23.77 -11.25 -22.63
CA LEU A 140 -23.68 -9.85 -22.19
C LEU A 140 -23.88 -8.87 -23.34
N ASN A 141 -24.83 -7.96 -23.16
CA ASN A 141 -25.02 -6.77 -23.97
C ASN A 141 -25.02 -5.52 -23.07
N GLU A 142 -23.88 -4.82 -23.01
CA GLU A 142 -23.72 -3.65 -22.12
C GLU A 142 -24.71 -2.52 -22.44
N TRP A 143 -25.09 -2.35 -23.71
CA TRP A 143 -26.07 -1.34 -24.07
C TRP A 143 -27.44 -1.63 -23.45
N GLU A 144 -27.91 -2.88 -23.52
CA GLU A 144 -29.17 -3.30 -22.90
C GLU A 144 -29.11 -3.18 -21.38
N ILE A 145 -28.01 -3.63 -20.77
CA ILE A 145 -27.80 -3.53 -19.32
C ILE A 145 -27.88 -2.07 -18.87
N HIS A 146 -27.25 -1.16 -19.61
CA HIS A 146 -27.28 0.27 -19.32
C HIS A 146 -28.69 0.87 -19.44
N GLN A 147 -29.44 0.51 -20.49
CA GLN A 147 -30.81 1.01 -20.70
C GLN A 147 -31.77 0.48 -19.63
N ASN A 148 -31.67 -0.81 -19.30
CA ASN A 148 -32.54 -1.47 -18.33
C ASN A 148 -32.14 -1.14 -16.89
N LYS A 149 -30.91 -0.68 -16.67
CA LYS A 149 -30.28 -0.46 -15.35
C LYS A 149 -30.20 -1.74 -14.52
N ASP A 150 -30.22 -2.90 -15.18
CA ASP A 150 -30.14 -4.22 -14.57
C ASP A 150 -29.65 -5.23 -15.63
N LEU A 151 -29.21 -6.40 -15.17
CA LEU A 151 -28.92 -7.53 -16.05
C LEU A 151 -30.21 -8.19 -16.54
N ASN A 152 -30.18 -8.74 -17.75
CA ASN A 152 -31.30 -9.52 -18.28
C ASN A 152 -31.55 -10.77 -17.41
N GLU A 153 -32.80 -11.25 -17.35
CA GLU A 153 -33.19 -12.41 -16.53
C GLU A 153 -32.35 -13.66 -16.84
N ASP A 154 -32.12 -13.94 -18.13
CA ASP A 154 -31.28 -15.06 -18.58
C ASP A 154 -29.84 -14.93 -18.09
N THR A 155 -29.29 -13.71 -18.05
CA THR A 155 -27.94 -13.45 -17.52
C THR A 155 -27.91 -13.69 -16.01
N TRP A 156 -28.91 -13.20 -15.29
CA TRP A 156 -29.05 -13.45 -13.85
C TRP A 156 -29.14 -14.94 -13.54
N GLN A 157 -29.96 -15.68 -14.29
CA GLN A 157 -30.14 -17.11 -14.11
C GLN A 157 -28.83 -17.87 -14.39
N PHE A 158 -28.15 -17.54 -15.49
CA PHE A 158 -26.88 -18.15 -15.86
C PHE A 158 -25.81 -17.95 -14.77
N ILE A 159 -25.68 -16.73 -14.23
CA ILE A 159 -24.73 -16.40 -13.16
C ILE A 159 -24.98 -17.25 -11.91
N LYS A 160 -26.25 -17.41 -11.51
CA LYS A 160 -26.65 -18.19 -10.33
C LYS A 160 -26.39 -19.68 -10.53
N GLU A 161 -26.85 -20.25 -11.63
CA GLU A 161 -26.76 -21.69 -11.91
C GLU A 161 -25.31 -22.17 -12.08
N ASN A 162 -24.45 -21.32 -12.63
CA ASN A 162 -23.05 -21.67 -12.87
C ASN A 162 -22.11 -21.31 -11.71
N GLY A 163 -22.65 -20.79 -10.59
CA GLY A 163 -21.90 -20.59 -9.35
C GLY A 163 -20.96 -19.38 -9.33
N PHE A 164 -21.28 -18.33 -10.10
CA PHE A 164 -20.47 -17.10 -10.15
C PHE A 164 -20.47 -16.32 -8.83
N PHE A 165 -21.39 -16.59 -7.89
CA PHE A 165 -21.42 -15.97 -6.56
C PHE A 165 -20.67 -16.75 -5.47
N GLY A 166 -20.18 -17.95 -5.79
CA GLY A 166 -19.50 -18.83 -4.85
C GLY A 166 -18.09 -19.23 -5.27
N LEU A 167 -17.38 -18.37 -6.00
CA LEU A 167 -16.05 -18.69 -6.54
C LEU A 167 -15.05 -18.99 -5.41
N ILE A 168 -15.01 -18.15 -4.37
CA ILE A 168 -14.06 -18.31 -3.25
C ILE A 168 -14.59 -19.21 -2.12
N ILE A 169 -15.88 -19.56 -2.15
CA ILE A 169 -16.52 -20.32 -1.07
C ILE A 169 -16.03 -21.77 -1.15
N PRO A 170 -15.66 -22.41 -0.01
CA PRO A 170 -15.21 -23.79 0.02
C PRO A 170 -16.22 -24.77 -0.57
N LYS A 171 -15.73 -25.86 -1.18
CA LYS A 171 -16.58 -26.88 -1.81
C LYS A 171 -17.54 -27.55 -0.82
N GLU A 172 -17.20 -27.61 0.47
CA GLU A 172 -18.08 -28.17 1.52
C GLU A 172 -19.41 -27.39 1.69
N TYR A 173 -19.43 -26.11 1.31
CA TYR A 173 -20.64 -25.28 1.28
C TYR A 173 -21.26 -25.18 -0.12
N GLY A 174 -20.74 -25.92 -1.09
CA GLY A 174 -21.18 -25.94 -2.49
C GLY A 174 -20.49 -24.92 -3.40
N GLY A 175 -19.50 -24.16 -2.90
CA GLY A 175 -18.75 -23.21 -3.71
C GLY A 175 -17.70 -23.88 -4.60
N ARG A 176 -16.87 -23.06 -5.25
CA ARG A 176 -15.83 -23.53 -6.20
C ARG A 176 -14.44 -23.62 -5.58
N GLU A 177 -14.18 -22.91 -4.48
CA GLU A 177 -12.88 -22.86 -3.81
C GLU A 177 -11.72 -22.42 -4.73
N PHE A 178 -12.01 -21.46 -5.61
CA PHE A 178 -11.03 -20.87 -6.52
C PHE A 178 -10.11 -19.88 -5.81
N THR A 179 -8.90 -19.77 -6.35
CA THR A 179 -7.89 -18.84 -5.86
C THR A 179 -8.26 -17.38 -6.17
N SER A 180 -7.72 -16.44 -5.39
CA SER A 180 -7.84 -15.00 -5.66
C SER A 180 -7.31 -14.62 -7.05
N PHE A 181 -6.31 -15.36 -7.56
CA PHE A 181 -5.81 -15.17 -8.91
C PHE A 181 -6.85 -15.56 -9.97
N ALA A 182 -7.48 -16.73 -9.83
CA ALA A 182 -8.57 -17.14 -10.72
C ALA A 182 -9.74 -16.16 -10.69
N GLN A 183 -10.16 -15.72 -9.51
CA GLN A 183 -11.17 -14.68 -9.37
C GLN A 183 -10.77 -13.41 -10.14
N SER A 184 -9.54 -12.92 -9.99
CA SER A 184 -9.04 -11.75 -10.72
C SER A 184 -9.11 -11.94 -12.23
N ARG A 185 -8.70 -13.10 -12.75
CA ARG A 185 -8.76 -13.42 -14.19
C ARG A 185 -10.19 -13.52 -14.71
N ILE A 186 -11.08 -14.17 -13.96
CA ILE A 186 -12.51 -14.30 -14.29
C ILE A 186 -13.15 -12.91 -14.36
N MET A 187 -12.98 -12.09 -13.32
CA MET A 187 -13.56 -10.74 -13.29
C MET A 187 -12.98 -9.84 -14.39
N SER A 188 -11.67 -9.94 -14.67
CA SER A 188 -11.04 -9.20 -15.77
C SER A 188 -11.62 -9.57 -17.14
N LYS A 189 -11.90 -10.86 -17.37
CA LYS A 189 -12.52 -11.32 -18.61
C LYS A 189 -13.95 -10.82 -18.74
N ILE A 190 -14.77 -10.93 -17.69
CA ILE A 190 -16.14 -10.40 -17.69
C ILE A 190 -16.13 -8.87 -17.91
N ALA A 191 -15.23 -8.15 -17.25
CA ALA A 191 -15.08 -6.71 -17.35
C ALA A 191 -14.72 -6.23 -18.77
N SER A 192 -14.12 -7.08 -19.60
CA SER A 192 -13.88 -6.77 -21.01
C SER A 192 -15.17 -6.66 -21.84
N ARG A 193 -16.29 -7.17 -21.32
CA ARG A 193 -17.62 -7.12 -21.94
C ARG A 193 -18.60 -6.24 -21.17
N SER A 194 -18.66 -6.37 -19.84
CA SER A 194 -19.52 -5.58 -18.97
C SER A 194 -18.86 -5.35 -17.61
N LEU A 195 -18.64 -4.08 -17.28
CA LEU A 195 -18.21 -3.69 -15.93
C LEU A 195 -19.31 -3.92 -14.91
N THR A 196 -20.57 -3.72 -15.29
CA THR A 196 -21.74 -3.93 -14.42
C THR A 196 -21.80 -5.39 -13.97
N THR A 197 -21.75 -6.35 -14.90
CA THR A 197 -21.76 -7.78 -14.56
C THR A 197 -20.52 -8.19 -13.76
N ALA A 198 -19.35 -7.66 -14.11
CA ALA A 198 -18.12 -7.94 -13.38
C ALA A 198 -18.25 -7.52 -11.92
N VAL A 199 -18.75 -6.32 -11.63
CA VAL A 199 -18.97 -5.84 -10.26
C VAL A 199 -20.03 -6.68 -9.54
N THR A 200 -21.13 -7.03 -10.21
CA THR A 200 -22.18 -7.90 -9.66
C THR A 200 -21.63 -9.25 -9.20
N CYS A 201 -20.75 -9.87 -9.97
CA CYS A 201 -20.11 -11.13 -9.60
C CYS A 201 -18.93 -10.95 -8.63
N MET A 202 -18.26 -9.78 -8.65
CA MET A 202 -17.09 -9.51 -7.82
C MET A 202 -17.47 -9.29 -6.36
N VAL A 203 -18.51 -8.50 -6.08
CA VAL A 203 -18.86 -8.11 -4.70
C VAL A 203 -19.07 -9.32 -3.76
N PRO A 204 -19.83 -10.37 -4.13
CA PRO A 204 -19.98 -11.56 -3.28
C PRO A 204 -18.67 -12.30 -3.00
N ASN A 205 -17.69 -12.19 -3.91
CA ASN A 205 -16.45 -12.95 -3.89
C ASN A 205 -15.22 -12.17 -3.37
N SER A 206 -15.30 -10.88 -3.05
CA SER A 206 -14.16 -10.10 -2.52
C SER A 206 -14.55 -9.13 -1.39
N LEU A 207 -15.34 -8.12 -1.72
CA LEU A 207 -15.63 -7.00 -0.82
C LEU A 207 -16.85 -7.22 0.08
N GLY A 208 -17.57 -8.31 -0.14
CA GLY A 208 -18.91 -8.50 0.40
C GLY A 208 -18.97 -9.22 1.74
N PRO A 209 -19.88 -10.17 1.87
CA PRO A 209 -20.07 -11.00 3.06
C PRO A 209 -19.46 -12.40 2.96
N GLY A 210 -19.19 -12.93 1.76
CA GLY A 210 -18.64 -14.28 1.61
C GLY A 210 -17.30 -14.43 2.32
N GLU A 211 -16.34 -13.56 1.97
CA GLU A 211 -15.01 -13.53 2.60
C GLU A 211 -15.07 -13.20 4.10
N LEU A 212 -15.92 -12.25 4.50
CA LEU A 212 -16.10 -11.90 5.92
C LEU A 212 -16.72 -13.04 6.74
N LEU A 213 -17.72 -13.75 6.19
CA LEU A 213 -18.33 -14.91 6.84
C LEU A 213 -17.35 -16.07 6.93
N LEU A 214 -16.49 -16.27 5.92
CA LEU A 214 -15.45 -17.31 5.96
C LEU A 214 -14.41 -17.03 7.05
N ASN A 215 -13.91 -15.79 7.14
CA ASN A 215 -12.85 -15.41 8.07
C ASN A 215 -13.35 -15.15 9.50
N TYR A 216 -14.53 -14.57 9.66
CA TYR A 216 -15.02 -14.06 10.95
C TYR A 216 -16.39 -14.61 11.39
N GLY A 217 -17.08 -15.35 10.52
CA GLY A 217 -18.37 -15.94 10.84
C GLY A 217 -18.25 -17.13 11.80
N THR A 218 -19.26 -17.32 12.65
CA THR A 218 -19.41 -18.55 13.44
C THR A 218 -19.79 -19.74 12.56
N ASP A 219 -19.58 -20.96 13.03
CA ASP A 219 -19.96 -22.18 12.28
C ASP A 219 -21.46 -22.21 11.93
N GLU A 220 -22.30 -21.71 12.84
CA GLU A 220 -23.74 -21.58 12.63
C GLU A 220 -24.05 -20.57 11.50
N GLN A 221 -23.41 -19.40 11.51
CA GLN A 221 -23.56 -18.39 10.46
C GLN A 221 -23.09 -18.92 9.11
N LYS A 222 -21.93 -19.59 9.07
CA LYS A 222 -21.39 -20.21 7.84
C LYS A 222 -22.37 -21.22 7.25
N ARG A 223 -22.88 -22.15 8.07
CA ARG A 223 -23.86 -23.17 7.64
C ARG A 223 -25.18 -22.56 7.15
N ARG A 224 -25.62 -21.45 7.73
CA ARG A 224 -26.89 -20.81 7.34
C ARG A 224 -26.76 -20.00 6.04
N TYR A 225 -25.71 -19.20 5.91
CA TYR A 225 -25.64 -18.19 4.85
C TYR A 225 -24.87 -18.66 3.61
N LEU A 226 -23.73 -19.34 3.77
CA LEU A 226 -22.88 -19.70 2.62
C LEU A 226 -23.61 -20.52 1.54
N PRO A 227 -24.45 -21.53 1.86
CA PRO A 227 -25.17 -22.26 0.83
C PRO A 227 -26.17 -21.40 0.03
N GLY A 228 -26.82 -20.43 0.68
CA GLY A 228 -27.75 -19.51 0.02
C GLY A 228 -27.04 -18.51 -0.89
N LEU A 229 -25.84 -18.06 -0.47
CA LEU A 229 -24.97 -17.21 -1.28
C LEU A 229 -24.48 -17.94 -2.54
N VAL A 230 -24.00 -19.17 -2.40
CA VAL A 230 -23.52 -20.00 -3.52
C VAL A 230 -24.60 -20.18 -4.59
N LYS A 231 -25.85 -20.45 -4.18
CA LYS A 231 -26.98 -20.63 -5.09
C LYS A 231 -27.53 -19.33 -5.67
N GLY A 232 -27.12 -18.18 -5.14
CA GLY A 232 -27.68 -16.87 -5.50
C GLY A 232 -29.15 -16.69 -5.12
N GLU A 233 -29.62 -17.45 -4.13
CA GLU A 233 -30.93 -17.25 -3.49
C GLU A 233 -30.89 -16.00 -2.58
N GLU A 234 -29.73 -15.78 -1.95
CA GLU A 234 -29.43 -14.61 -1.15
C GLU A 234 -28.28 -13.84 -1.83
N ILE A 235 -28.57 -12.69 -2.45
CA ILE A 235 -27.53 -11.86 -3.09
C ILE A 235 -27.02 -10.87 -2.06
N PRO A 236 -25.72 -10.94 -1.69
CA PRO A 236 -25.21 -10.10 -0.62
C PRO A 236 -24.86 -8.69 -1.09
N CYS A 237 -24.83 -7.74 -0.14
CA CYS A 237 -24.31 -6.39 -0.35
C CYS A 237 -23.37 -5.96 0.79
N PHE A 238 -22.47 -5.03 0.49
CA PHE A 238 -21.56 -4.45 1.49
C PHE A 238 -22.01 -3.03 1.87
N GLY A 239 -22.72 -2.93 2.99
CA GLY A 239 -23.35 -1.69 3.46
C GLY A 239 -22.43 -0.77 4.27
N LEU A 240 -21.27 -0.40 3.75
CA LEU A 240 -20.31 0.45 4.49
C LEU A 240 -20.54 1.96 4.29
N THR A 241 -20.75 2.40 3.06
CA THR A 241 -20.86 3.84 2.71
C THR A 241 -22.17 4.44 3.21
N SER A 242 -22.13 5.66 3.75
CA SER A 242 -23.30 6.47 4.12
C SER A 242 -23.24 7.86 3.46
N PRO A 243 -24.34 8.65 3.46
CA PRO A 243 -24.31 10.01 2.92
C PRO A 243 -23.24 10.92 3.53
N GLU A 244 -22.87 10.66 4.78
CA GLU A 244 -21.91 11.44 5.56
C GLU A 244 -20.50 10.84 5.60
N ALA A 245 -20.31 9.61 5.11
CA ALA A 245 -19.05 8.87 5.25
C ALA A 245 -18.80 7.91 4.09
N GLY A 246 -17.66 8.09 3.42
CA GLY A 246 -17.12 7.20 2.38
C GLY A 246 -15.68 6.79 2.73
N SER A 247 -14.70 7.56 2.26
CA SER A 247 -13.27 7.27 2.50
C SER A 247 -12.91 7.27 3.99
N ASP A 248 -13.50 8.17 4.78
CA ASP A 248 -13.43 8.11 6.25
C ASP A 248 -14.56 7.26 6.80
N ALA A 249 -14.38 5.94 6.69
CA ALA A 249 -15.37 4.96 7.16
C ALA A 249 -15.66 5.07 8.67
N ARG A 250 -14.72 5.61 9.48
CA ARG A 250 -14.92 5.79 10.93
C ARG A 250 -15.93 6.86 11.25
N CYS A 251 -16.10 7.85 10.38
CA CYS A 251 -17.11 8.90 10.53
C CYS A 251 -18.54 8.42 10.26
N ASN A 252 -18.73 7.17 9.81
CA ASN A 252 -20.06 6.63 9.59
C ASN A 252 -20.86 6.61 10.92
N PRO A 253 -22.03 7.27 10.98
CA PRO A 253 -22.85 7.38 12.19
C PRO A 253 -23.24 6.04 12.83
N ARG A 254 -23.31 4.96 12.04
CA ARG A 254 -23.63 3.60 12.53
C ARG A 254 -22.53 3.03 13.41
N TYR A 255 -21.26 3.28 13.07
CA TYR A 255 -20.11 2.86 13.88
C TYR A 255 -19.94 3.73 15.13
N ARG A 256 -20.17 5.05 14.99
CA ARG A 256 -20.00 6.01 16.09
C ARG A 256 -20.96 5.79 17.28
N ARG A 257 -22.08 5.10 17.06
CA ARG A 257 -23.08 4.81 18.10
C ARG A 257 -22.92 3.42 18.74
N GLY A 258 -21.93 2.61 18.35
CA GLY A 258 -21.75 1.26 18.90
C GLY A 258 -22.93 0.31 18.62
N VAL A 259 -23.74 0.60 17.60
CA VAL A 259 -24.90 -0.20 17.24
C VAL A 259 -24.54 -1.06 16.03
N LEU A 260 -23.87 -2.18 16.29
CA LEU A 260 -23.95 -3.34 15.40
C LEU A 260 -25.34 -3.96 15.63
N ARG A 261 -26.26 -3.74 14.68
CA ARG A 261 -27.50 -4.51 14.57
C ARG A 261 -27.34 -5.54 13.48
#